data_AF-C1GMX4-F1
#
_entry.id   AF-C1GMX4-F1
#
_cell.length_a   1.000
_cell.length_b   1.000
_cell.length_c   1.000
_cell.angle_alpha   90.00
_cell.angle_beta   90.00
_cell.angle_gamma   90.00
#
_symmetry.space_group_name_H-M   'P 1'
#
loop_
_entity.id
_entity.type
_entity.pdbx_description
1 polymer ?
#
loop_
_entity_poly.entity_id
_entity_poly.type
_entity_poly.pdbx_seq_one_letter_code
_entity_poly.pdbx_strand_id
1 'polypeptide(L)' 'MGVIKRVLKKGNGVDKPSKGDEVVINYKGCLYDPTAADKNYMGDEFDSSSDRGNFTTTIGIGKVIQGTY' A
#
# COMPACT_ATOMS: atom_id res chain seq x y z
N MET A 1 13.92 1.78 10.90
CA MET A 1 12.66 1.02 10.95
C MET A 1 11.53 1.98 10.62
N GLY A 2 10.91 1.90 9.44
CA GLY A 2 9.87 2.85 9.03
C GLY A 2 8.53 2.20 8.65
N VAL A 3 8.57 1.06 7.97
CA VAL A 3 7.38 0.33 7.48
C VAL A 3 7.47 -1.15 7.85
N ILE A 4 6.32 -1.72 8.21
CA ILE A 4 6.15 -3.15 8.47
C ILE A 4 5.14 -3.69 7.46
N LYS A 5 5.50 -4.76 6.74
CA LYS A 5 4.62 -5.42 5.77
C LYS A 5 4.03 -6.70 6.34
N ARG A 6 2.70 -6.78 6.37
CA ARG A 6 1.97 -8.04 6.62
C ARG A 6 1.20 -8.45 5.36
N VAL A 7 1.40 -9.69 4.93
CA VAL A 7 0.73 -10.25 3.74
C VAL A 7 -0.63 -10.83 4.15
N LEU A 8 -1.72 -10.26 3.64
CA LEU A 8 -3.08 -10.78 3.87
C LEU A 8 -3.45 -11.90 2.89
N LYS A 9 -3.04 -11.76 1.63
CA LYS A 9 -3.21 -12.77 0.57
C LYS A 9 -1.95 -12.82 -0.28
N LYS A 10 -1.46 -14.03 -0.56
CA LYS A 10 -0.28 -14.23 -1.42
C LYS A 10 -0.64 -13.96 -2.88
N GLY A 11 0.27 -13.30 -3.60
CA GLY A 11 0.26 -13.27 -5.07
C GLY A 11 0.89 -14.51 -5.68
N ASN A 12 1.26 -14.46 -6.95
CA ASN A 12 1.87 -15.59 -7.66
C ASN A 12 3.29 -15.94 -7.17
N GLY A 13 3.95 -15.03 -6.44
CA GLY A 13 5.30 -15.23 -5.87
C GLY A 13 6.45 -15.14 -6.87
N VAL A 14 6.14 -14.97 -8.16
CA VAL A 14 7.11 -14.94 -9.27
C VAL A 14 7.29 -13.50 -9.74
N ASP A 15 6.21 -12.83 -10.12
CA ASP A 15 6.26 -11.47 -10.64
C ASP A 15 6.38 -10.48 -9.47
N LYS A 16 7.46 -9.69 -9.50
CA LYS A 16 7.77 -8.68 -8.48
C LYS A 16 8.17 -7.38 -9.16
N PRO A 17 7.51 -6.25 -8.82
CA PRO A 17 7.87 -4.96 -9.40
C PRO A 17 9.33 -4.58 -9.13
N SER A 18 9.98 -4.02 -10.14
CA SER A 18 11.32 -3.47 -10.11
C SER A 18 11.30 -1.94 -10.28
N LYS A 19 12.41 -1.29 -9.96
CA LYS A 19 12.55 0.16 -10.14
C LYS A 19 12.30 0.54 -11.60
N GLY A 20 11.37 1.46 -11.82
CA GLY A 20 11.00 1.96 -13.15
C GLY A 20 9.75 1.30 -13.74
N ASP A 21 9.24 0.22 -13.14
CA ASP A 21 8.04 -0.45 -13.62
C ASP A 21 6.79 0.40 -13.38
N GLU A 22 5.84 0.33 -14.30
CA GLU A 22 4.48 0.80 -14.06
C GLU A 22 3.71 -0.26 -13.27
N VAL A 23 3.09 0.18 -12.18
CA VAL A 23 2.27 -0.68 -11.32
C VAL A 23 0.87 -0.12 -11.18
N VAL A 24 -0.09 -1.02 -11.06
CA VAL A 24 -1.49 -0.71 -10.80
C VAL A 24 -1.84 -1.23 -9.41
N ILE A 25 -2.33 -0.34 -8.54
CA ILE A 25 -2.53 -0.61 -7.11
C ILE A 25 -3.96 -0.26 -6.72
N ASN A 26 -4.60 -1.21 -6.02
CA ASN A 26 -5.77 -0.92 -5.21
C ASN A 26 -5.35 -0.74 -3.75
N TYR A 27 -5.79 0.33 -3.11
CA TYR A 27 -5.42 0.66 -1.74
C TYR A 27 -6.54 1.32 -0.97
N LYS A 28 -6.40 1.25 0.35
CA LYS A 28 -7.16 2.02 1.32
C LYS A 28 -6.19 2.59 2.35
N GLY A 29 -6.10 3.91 2.42
CA GLY A 29 -5.27 4.65 3.35
C GLY A 29 -6.08 5.06 4.58
N CYS A 30 -5.64 4.61 5.75
CA CYS A 30 -6.24 4.98 7.04
C CYS A 30 -5.17 5.52 7.98
N LEU A 31 -5.57 6.40 8.89
CA LEU A 31 -4.75 6.81 10.02
C LEU A 31 -4.59 5.63 10.98
N TYR A 32 -3.43 5.56 11.63
CA TYR A 32 -3.16 4.52 12.63
C TYR A 32 -4.01 4.75 13.88
N ASP A 33 -4.68 3.70 14.33
CA ASP A 33 -5.42 3.68 15.59
C ASP A 33 -4.98 2.48 16.45
N PRO A 34 -4.32 2.69 17.60
CA PRO A 34 -3.86 1.62 18.48
C PRO A 34 -5.00 0.79 19.08
N THR A 35 -6.22 1.29 19.10
CA THR A 35 -7.40 0.60 19.65
C THR A 35 -8.08 -0.31 18.64
N ALA A 36 -7.83 -0.14 17.34
CA ALA A 36 -8.46 -0.88 16.25
C ALA A 36 -7.69 -2.15 15.86
N ALA A 37 -7.22 -2.93 16.84
CA ALA A 37 -6.37 -4.11 16.59
C ALA A 37 -7.06 -5.17 15.70
N ASP A 38 -8.37 -5.33 15.85
CA ASP A 38 -9.24 -6.20 15.03
C ASP A 38 -9.32 -5.75 13.56
N LYS A 39 -9.06 -4.48 13.28
CA LYS A 39 -9.07 -3.86 11.95
C LYS A 39 -7.67 -3.54 11.44
N ASN A 40 -6.65 -4.28 11.87
CA ASN A 40 -5.26 -4.05 11.47
C ASN A 40 -4.73 -2.67 11.87
N TYR A 41 -5.23 -2.10 12.96
CA TYR A 41 -4.92 -0.74 13.44
C TYR A 41 -5.32 0.36 12.44
N MET A 42 -6.30 0.08 11.59
CA MET A 42 -6.85 1.05 10.64
C MET A 42 -7.99 1.82 11.31
N GLY A 43 -7.74 3.08 11.65
CA GLY A 43 -8.74 4.05 12.11
C GLY A 43 -9.41 4.75 10.93
N ASP A 44 -9.52 6.08 11.01
CA ASP A 44 -10.20 6.89 10.00
C ASP A 44 -9.54 6.76 8.62
N GLU A 45 -10.36 6.48 7.62
CA GLU A 45 -9.98 6.47 6.22
C GLU A 45 -9.81 7.91 5.72
N PHE A 46 -8.68 8.19 5.08
CA PHE A 46 -8.42 9.49 4.46
C PHE A 46 -8.41 9.41 2.93
N ASP A 47 -8.21 8.21 2.36
CA ASP A 47 -8.17 8.04 0.92
C ASP A 47 -8.32 6.57 0.47
N SER A 48 -9.00 6.33 -0.65
CA SER A 48 -9.09 4.99 -1.25
C SER A 48 -9.07 5.02 -2.78
N SER A 49 -8.60 3.92 -3.37
CA SER A 49 -8.75 3.70 -4.81
C SER A 49 -10.18 3.28 -5.19
N SER A 50 -11.01 2.87 -4.22
CA SER A 50 -12.40 2.51 -4.48
C SER A 50 -13.23 3.72 -4.95
N ASP A 51 -12.90 4.92 -4.48
CA ASP A 51 -13.62 6.15 -4.82
C ASP A 51 -13.21 6.74 -6.18
N ARG A 52 -12.01 6.40 -6.67
CA ARG A 52 -11.39 7.06 -7.84
C ARG A 52 -10.95 6.11 -8.95
N GLY A 53 -11.07 4.80 -8.74
CA GLY A 53 -10.53 3.77 -9.61
C GLY A 53 -9.07 3.44 -9.32
N ASN A 54 -8.52 2.52 -10.12
CA ASN A 54 -7.18 1.99 -9.92
C ASN A 54 -6.12 3.10 -9.93
N PHE A 55 -5.16 3.04 -9.02
CA PHE A 55 -4.03 3.95 -9.00
C PHE A 55 -2.86 3.39 -9.80
N THR A 56 -2.45 4.10 -10.85
CA THR A 56 -1.31 3.72 -11.70
C THR A 56 -0.12 4.65 -11.45
N THR A 57 1.07 4.10 -11.22
CA THR A 57 2.28 4.90 -11.02
C THR A 57 3.55 4.15 -11.41
N THR A 58 4.62 4.89 -11.67
CA THR A 58 5.96 4.34 -11.88
C THR A 58 6.67 4.16 -10.54
N ILE A 59 7.08 2.93 -10.19
CA ILE A 59 7.61 2.59 -8.86
C ILE A 59 9.14 2.79 -8.75
N GLY A 60 9.63 3.04 -7.54
CA GLY A 60 11.08 3.09 -7.25
C GLY A 60 11.82 4.33 -7.76
N ILE A 61 11.11 5.35 -8.24
CA ILE A 61 11.69 6.60 -8.76
C ILE A 61 11.39 7.84 -7.89
N GLY A 62 10.86 7.65 -6.68
CA GLY A 62 10.55 8.75 -5.75
C GLY A 62 9.24 9.50 -6.04
N LYS A 63 8.38 8.99 -6.94
CA LYS A 63 7.04 9.56 -7.20
C LYS A 63 6.01 9.33 -6.08
N VAL A 64 6.29 8.41 -5.16
CA VAL A 64 5.41 8.04 -4.05
C VAL A 64 6.19 8.04 -2.73
N ILE A 65 5.48 8.05 -1.61
CA ILE A 65 6.08 8.05 -0.28
C ILE A 65 7.07 6.89 -0.09
N GLN A 66 8.15 7.16 0.63
CA GLN A 66 9.15 6.15 0.92
C GLN A 66 8.63 5.17 1.98
N GLY A 67 8.25 3.97 1.55
CA GLY A 67 8.20 2.82 2.44
C GLY A 67 9.60 2.29 2.65
N THR A 68 10.05 2.09 3.89
CA THR A 68 11.41 1.56 4.10
C THR A 68 11.52 0.11 3.62
N TYR A 69 12.66 -0.19 2.99
CA TYR A 69 13.06 -1.49 2.43
C TYR A 69 12.98 -2.64 3.43
#